data_AF-A0A449AIP1-F1
#
_entry.id   AF-A0A449AIP1-F1
#
_cell.length_a   1.000
_cell.length_b   1.000
_cell.length_c   1.000
_cell.angle_alpha   90.00
_cell.angle_beta   90.00
_cell.angle_gamma   90.00
#
_symmetry.space_group_name_H-M   'P 1'
#
loop_
_entity.id
_entity.type
_entity.pdbx_description
1 polymer ?
#
loop_
_entity_poly.entity_id
_entity_poly.type
_entity_poly.pdbx_seq_one_letter_code
_entity_poly.pdbx_strand_id
1 'polypeptide(L)'
;MKNNKLDQFYTNPKVTDYLVKKIHSMFNLEQYKIFEPAAGTGNFIDSLYKIGLNINEKCYAFDIEPKNNNFIKKADFLKLKINKYITNKNNNLVITNPPFGKRGNLAIEFINKSLEFADIVCMILPNTFNRYLVQKRIKESAKLIYSEYLPENSFIVKDREYSVKCSFQIWTNKNVQTWLSDKRLRNNNVQKIKGLELFIHNNTKETLKYFDKEFYNWNFAIVRQGYYDYSKKITNPDELKRNRQYIFIKTENPYLLKLIEEIDFEALASKNTVVKGFSNTDLIGEIYKLHINKILKF
;
A
#
# COMPACT_ATOMS: atom_id res chain seq x y z
N MET A 1 17.76 -13.81 -2.38
CA MET A 1 16.56 -14.15 -3.18
C MET A 1 16.61 -13.40 -4.52
N LYS A 2 17.30 -13.98 -5.52
CA LYS A 2 17.26 -13.57 -6.92
C LYS A 2 16.44 -14.65 -7.65
N ASN A 3 15.55 -14.26 -8.56
CA ASN A 3 14.74 -15.12 -9.45
C ASN A 3 13.26 -15.34 -9.09
N ASN A 4 12.53 -14.28 -8.76
CA ASN A 4 11.17 -14.16 -9.26
C ASN A 4 11.13 -12.92 -10.18
N LYS A 5 11.69 -13.05 -11.39
CA LYS A 5 11.87 -11.92 -12.33
C LYS A 5 10.54 -11.26 -12.74
N LEU A 6 9.42 -11.95 -12.50
CA LEU A 6 8.08 -11.54 -12.91
C LEU A 6 7.17 -11.19 -11.71
N ASP A 7 7.68 -11.17 -10.46
CA ASP A 7 6.87 -10.95 -9.26
C ASP A 7 5.63 -11.88 -9.19
N GLN A 8 5.79 -13.17 -9.53
CA GLN A 8 4.69 -14.14 -9.48
C GLN A 8 4.33 -14.47 -8.02
N PHE A 9 3.38 -13.73 -7.46
CA PHE A 9 2.72 -14.01 -6.18
C PHE A 9 1.26 -14.35 -6.47
N TYR A 10 0.92 -15.64 -6.51
CA TYR A 10 -0.46 -16.04 -6.77
C TYR A 10 -1.29 -15.75 -5.52
N THR A 11 -2.45 -15.12 -5.68
CA THR A 11 -3.32 -14.82 -4.53
C THR A 11 -3.93 -16.10 -4.00
N ASN A 12 -3.93 -16.30 -2.68
CA ASN A 12 -4.55 -17.46 -2.06
C ASN A 12 -6.06 -17.53 -2.41
N PRO A 13 -6.62 -18.68 -2.85
CA PRO A 13 -8.04 -18.81 -3.19
C PRO A 13 -9.00 -18.37 -2.09
N LYS A 14 -8.64 -18.58 -0.81
CA LYS A 14 -9.46 -18.09 0.32
C LYS A 14 -9.55 -16.56 0.35
N VAL A 15 -8.46 -15.89 -0.03
CA VAL A 15 -8.40 -14.43 -0.10
C VAL A 15 -9.17 -13.92 -1.32
N THR A 16 -9.04 -14.54 -2.49
CA THR A 16 -9.84 -14.14 -3.67
C THR A 16 -11.34 -14.35 -3.43
N ASP A 17 -11.75 -15.46 -2.81
CA ASP A 17 -13.15 -15.73 -2.47
C ASP A 17 -13.71 -14.65 -1.52
N TYR A 18 -12.96 -14.28 -0.49
CA TYR A 18 -13.32 -13.21 0.44
C TYR A 18 -13.44 -11.86 -0.26
N LEU A 19 -12.44 -11.49 -1.05
CA LEU A 19 -12.40 -10.20 -1.76
C LEU A 19 -13.53 -10.09 -2.79
N VAL A 20 -13.81 -11.15 -3.55
CA VAL A 20 -14.91 -11.14 -4.53
C VAL A 20 -16.26 -10.99 -3.86
N LYS A 21 -16.53 -11.73 -2.77
CA LYS A 21 -17.76 -11.56 -1.97
C LYS A 21 -17.90 -10.14 -1.44
N LYS A 22 -16.80 -9.56 -0.95
CA LYS A 22 -16.79 -8.18 -0.48
C LYS A 22 -17.10 -7.18 -1.59
N ILE A 23 -16.45 -7.30 -2.74
CA ILE A 23 -16.72 -6.42 -3.88
C ILE A 23 -18.19 -6.56 -4.29
N HIS A 24 -18.70 -7.79 -4.39
CA HIS A 24 -20.11 -8.05 -4.75
C HIS A 24 -21.11 -7.41 -3.77
N SER A 25 -20.78 -7.38 -2.47
CA SER A 25 -21.60 -6.70 -1.46
C SER A 25 -21.61 -5.17 -1.59
N MET A 26 -20.56 -4.58 -2.18
CA MET A 26 -20.43 -3.13 -2.38
C MET A 26 -20.97 -2.70 -3.75
N PHE A 27 -20.81 -3.57 -4.75
CA PHE A 27 -21.18 -3.35 -6.15
C PHE A 27 -21.76 -4.64 -6.70
N ASN A 28 -23.00 -4.59 -7.20
CA ASN A 28 -23.60 -5.76 -7.85
C ASN A 28 -22.81 -6.09 -9.12
N LEU A 29 -21.89 -7.07 -9.03
CA LEU A 29 -20.99 -7.47 -10.10
C LEU A 29 -21.70 -7.92 -11.37
N GLU A 30 -22.98 -8.32 -11.28
CA GLU A 30 -23.76 -8.65 -12.48
C GLU A 30 -23.97 -7.46 -13.40
N GLN A 31 -23.91 -6.24 -12.89
CA GLN A 31 -24.06 -5.04 -13.69
C GLN A 31 -22.80 -4.71 -14.49
N TYR A 32 -21.67 -5.38 -14.20
CA TYR A 32 -20.35 -5.03 -14.71
C TYR A 32 -19.76 -6.05 -15.67
N LYS A 33 -19.00 -5.55 -16.64
CA LYS A 33 -17.97 -6.32 -17.34
C LYS A 33 -16.72 -6.35 -16.47
N ILE A 34 -16.23 -7.54 -16.17
CA ILE A 34 -15.11 -7.76 -15.25
C ILE A 34 -13.83 -7.94 -16.04
N PHE A 35 -12.77 -7.25 -15.63
CA PHE A 35 -11.46 -7.33 -16.25
C PHE A 35 -10.43 -7.80 -15.24
N GLU A 36 -9.71 -8.86 -15.57
CA GLU A 36 -8.60 -9.39 -14.77
C GLU A 36 -7.29 -9.28 -15.58
N PRO A 37 -6.58 -8.14 -15.51
CA PRO A 37 -5.45 -7.84 -16.41
C PRO A 37 -4.13 -8.55 -16.08
N ALA A 38 -4.03 -9.25 -14.96
CA ALA A 38 -2.89 -10.08 -14.56
C ALA A 38 -3.43 -11.31 -13.83
N ALA A 39 -4.05 -12.21 -14.62
CA ALA A 39 -4.87 -13.30 -14.09
C ALA A 39 -4.07 -14.46 -13.49
N GLY A 40 -2.81 -14.65 -13.88
CA GLY A 40 -1.95 -15.70 -13.37
C GLY A 40 -2.58 -17.10 -13.51
N THR A 41 -2.95 -17.70 -12.37
CA THR A 41 -3.63 -19.02 -12.30
C THR A 41 -5.15 -18.94 -12.45
N GLY A 42 -5.74 -17.74 -12.45
CA GLY A 42 -7.19 -17.54 -12.60
C GLY A 42 -8.00 -17.58 -11.30
N ASN A 43 -7.36 -17.44 -10.12
CA ASN A 43 -8.06 -17.61 -8.85
C ASN A 43 -9.21 -16.60 -8.62
N PHE A 44 -9.10 -15.36 -9.15
CA PHE A 44 -10.25 -14.43 -9.10
C PHE A 44 -11.36 -14.85 -10.06
N ILE A 45 -11.05 -15.38 -11.25
CA ILE A 45 -12.01 -15.97 -12.20
C ILE A 45 -12.82 -17.08 -11.51
N ASP A 46 -12.15 -18.01 -10.84
CA ASP A 46 -12.79 -19.10 -10.09
C ASP A 46 -13.69 -18.55 -8.98
N SER A 47 -13.23 -17.50 -8.29
CA SER A 47 -14.00 -16.84 -7.22
C SER A 47 -15.26 -16.15 -7.76
N LEU A 48 -15.17 -15.53 -8.95
CA LEU A 48 -16.31 -14.93 -9.65
C LEU A 48 -17.31 -15.99 -10.11
N TYR A 49 -16.83 -17.13 -10.59
CA TYR A 49 -17.69 -18.27 -10.95
C TYR A 49 -18.43 -18.82 -9.74
N LYS A 50 -17.76 -18.99 -8.59
CA LYS A 50 -18.37 -19.49 -7.35
C LYS A 50 -19.52 -18.63 -6.82
N ILE A 51 -19.53 -17.32 -7.09
CA ILE A 51 -20.65 -16.44 -6.70
C ILE A 51 -21.77 -16.41 -7.76
N GLY A 52 -21.72 -17.26 -8.78
CA GLY A 52 -22.75 -17.41 -9.80
C GLY A 52 -22.61 -16.51 -11.03
N LEU A 53 -21.48 -15.80 -11.19
CA LEU A 53 -21.31 -14.93 -12.35
C LEU A 53 -21.04 -15.75 -13.62
N ASN A 54 -21.71 -15.40 -14.72
CA ASN A 54 -21.40 -15.96 -16.04
C ASN A 54 -20.06 -15.42 -16.56
N ILE A 55 -18.97 -16.12 -16.22
CA ILE A 55 -17.61 -15.73 -16.55
C ILE A 55 -17.36 -15.64 -18.06
N ASN A 56 -18.00 -16.49 -18.86
CA ASN A 56 -17.78 -16.55 -20.31
C ASN A 56 -18.28 -15.29 -21.04
N GLU A 57 -19.33 -14.67 -20.51
CA GLU A 57 -19.92 -13.46 -21.10
C GLU A 57 -19.38 -12.18 -20.46
N LYS A 58 -19.07 -12.22 -19.15
CA LYS A 58 -18.76 -11.02 -18.37
C LYS A 58 -17.29 -10.80 -18.08
N CYS A 59 -16.45 -11.84 -18.09
CA CYS A 59 -15.06 -11.75 -17.65
C CYS A 59 -14.07 -11.72 -18.83
N TYR A 60 -13.17 -10.74 -18.80
CA TYR A 60 -12.06 -10.58 -19.73
C TYR A 60 -10.74 -10.70 -18.97
N ALA A 61 -10.14 -11.89 -19.02
CA ALA A 61 -8.89 -12.19 -18.33
C ALA A 61 -7.69 -12.15 -19.28
N PHE A 62 -6.60 -11.53 -18.81
CA PHE A 62 -5.34 -11.41 -19.54
C PHE A 62 -4.16 -11.78 -18.65
N ASP A 63 -3.14 -12.37 -19.24
CA ASP A 63 -1.84 -12.56 -18.58
C ASP A 63 -0.71 -12.60 -19.62
N ILE A 64 0.51 -12.18 -19.26
CA ILE A 64 1.68 -12.28 -20.15
C ILE A 64 2.11 -13.74 -20.33
N GLU A 65 1.90 -14.58 -19.31
CA GLU A 65 2.27 -15.99 -19.25
C GLU A 65 1.15 -16.79 -18.56
N PRO A 66 -0.02 -16.98 -19.21
CA PRO A 66 -1.13 -17.72 -18.62
C PRO A 66 -0.72 -19.16 -18.29
N LYS A 67 -1.00 -19.60 -17.05
CA LYS A 67 -0.68 -20.96 -16.61
C LYS A 67 -1.84 -21.90 -16.92
N ASN A 68 -1.69 -22.72 -17.97
CA ASN A 68 -2.58 -23.84 -18.32
C ASN A 68 -4.09 -23.55 -18.26
N ASN A 69 -4.50 -22.30 -18.53
CA ASN A 69 -5.88 -21.87 -18.47
C ASN A 69 -6.27 -21.21 -19.80
N ASN A 70 -7.03 -21.93 -20.62
CA ASN A 70 -7.44 -21.49 -21.96
C ASN A 70 -8.41 -20.29 -21.92
N PHE A 71 -9.04 -20.03 -20.78
CA PHE A 71 -9.88 -18.85 -20.59
C PHE A 71 -9.05 -17.55 -20.56
N ILE A 72 -7.81 -17.62 -20.07
CA ILE A 72 -6.94 -16.46 -19.92
C ILE A 72 -6.22 -16.15 -21.24
N LYS A 73 -6.44 -14.95 -21.77
CA LYS A 73 -5.81 -14.52 -23.03
C LYS A 73 -4.36 -14.08 -22.79
N LYS A 74 -3.43 -14.66 -23.55
CA LYS A 74 -2.02 -14.23 -23.52
C LYS A 74 -1.87 -12.82 -24.08
N ALA A 75 -1.55 -11.85 -23.22
CA ALA A 75 -1.34 -10.46 -23.60
C ALA A 75 -0.56 -9.67 -22.56
N ASP A 76 0.19 -8.66 -23.01
CA ASP A 76 0.74 -7.61 -22.16
C ASP A 76 -0.32 -6.52 -21.95
N PHE A 77 -0.96 -6.53 -20.78
CA PHE A 77 -2.04 -5.59 -20.46
C PHE A 77 -1.60 -4.14 -20.66
N LEU A 78 -0.39 -3.76 -20.29
CA LEU A 78 0.07 -2.38 -20.42
C LEU A 78 0.18 -1.93 -21.87
N LYS A 79 0.36 -2.88 -22.81
CA LYS A 79 0.38 -2.62 -24.26
C LYS A 79 -0.97 -2.84 -24.95
N LEU A 80 -1.99 -3.33 -24.25
CA LEU A 80 -3.31 -3.53 -24.85
C LEU A 80 -3.92 -2.18 -25.26
N LYS A 81 -4.48 -2.15 -26.48
CA LYS A 81 -5.31 -1.05 -26.98
C LYS A 81 -6.67 -1.13 -26.29
N ILE A 82 -6.82 -0.39 -25.19
CA ILE A 82 -8.03 -0.39 -24.36
C ILE A 82 -9.22 0.36 -24.97
N ASN A 83 -9.00 1.16 -26.03
CA ASN A 83 -10.03 2.01 -26.63
C ASN A 83 -11.29 1.24 -27.06
N LYS A 84 -11.14 -0.03 -27.47
CA LYS A 84 -12.25 -0.93 -27.79
C LYS A 84 -13.13 -1.33 -26.59
N TYR A 85 -12.66 -1.10 -25.37
CA TYR A 85 -13.39 -1.31 -24.12
C TYR A 85 -13.96 0.00 -23.55
N ILE A 86 -13.61 1.14 -24.15
CA ILE A 86 -14.11 2.48 -23.79
C ILE A 86 -15.45 2.77 -24.50
N THR A 87 -15.72 2.10 -25.62
CA THR A 87 -16.98 2.23 -26.36
C THR A 87 -18.14 1.72 -25.51
N ASN A 88 -19.05 2.63 -25.14
CA ASN A 88 -20.13 2.46 -24.17
C ASN A 88 -19.64 2.28 -22.72
N LYS A 89 -19.02 3.34 -22.17
CA LYS A 89 -18.40 3.55 -20.84
C LYS A 89 -19.11 3.00 -19.58
N ASN A 90 -20.19 2.23 -19.69
CA ASN A 90 -21.01 1.93 -18.54
C ASN A 90 -20.66 0.54 -18.00
N ASN A 91 -20.16 0.54 -16.76
CA ASN A 91 -20.01 -0.61 -15.87
C ASN A 91 -18.82 -1.53 -16.22
N ASN A 92 -17.64 -0.97 -16.42
CA ASN A 92 -16.41 -1.77 -16.41
C ASN A 92 -15.82 -1.80 -14.99
N LEU A 93 -15.45 -2.99 -14.51
CA LEU A 93 -14.79 -3.18 -13.22
C LEU A 93 -13.53 -4.03 -13.39
N VAL A 94 -12.41 -3.57 -12.83
CA VAL A 94 -11.15 -4.31 -12.82
C VAL A 94 -10.95 -4.97 -11.46
N ILE A 95 -10.58 -6.26 -11.44
CA ILE A 95 -10.14 -6.98 -10.23
C ILE A 95 -8.82 -7.69 -10.56
N THR A 96 -7.75 -7.44 -9.80
CA THR A 96 -6.49 -8.17 -10.02
C THR A 96 -5.51 -8.07 -8.84
N ASN A 97 -4.52 -8.95 -8.82
CA ASN A 97 -3.26 -8.76 -8.11
C ASN A 97 -2.16 -8.47 -9.16
N PRO A 98 -1.89 -7.20 -9.49
CA PRO A 98 -0.92 -6.86 -10.53
C PRO A 98 0.51 -7.17 -10.06
N PRO A 99 1.44 -7.44 -10.98
CA PRO A 99 2.86 -7.49 -10.63
C PRO A 99 3.31 -6.13 -10.07
N PHE A 100 4.04 -6.13 -8.95
CA PHE A 100 4.33 -4.90 -8.22
C PHE A 100 5.43 -4.07 -8.89
N GLY A 101 6.48 -4.72 -9.39
CA GLY A 101 7.65 -4.06 -9.96
C GLY A 101 8.47 -3.29 -8.93
N LYS A 102 9.60 -2.73 -9.39
CA LYS A 102 10.52 -1.99 -8.52
C LYS A 102 9.79 -0.81 -7.85
N ARG A 103 9.75 -0.82 -6.51
CA ARG A 103 9.07 0.20 -5.67
C ARG A 103 7.57 0.39 -6.01
N GLY A 104 6.90 -0.63 -6.54
CA GLY A 104 5.47 -0.53 -6.88
C GLY A 104 5.16 0.18 -8.20
N ASN A 105 6.17 0.47 -9.04
CA ASN A 105 5.96 1.22 -10.28
C ASN A 105 5.01 0.53 -11.26
N LEU A 106 5.11 -0.80 -11.38
CA LEU A 106 4.31 -1.55 -12.34
C LEU A 106 2.85 -1.58 -11.89
N ALA A 107 2.59 -1.78 -10.59
CA ALA A 107 1.25 -1.67 -10.02
C ALA A 107 0.64 -0.27 -10.23
N ILE A 108 1.44 0.81 -10.23
CA ILE A 108 0.97 2.18 -10.55
C ILE A 108 0.58 2.33 -12.03
N GLU A 109 1.30 1.67 -12.93
CA GLU A 109 0.93 1.67 -14.36
C GLU A 109 -0.36 0.88 -14.58
N PHE A 110 -0.52 -0.26 -13.91
CA PHE A 110 -1.74 -1.09 -13.96
C PHE A 110 -2.97 -0.34 -13.48
N ILE A 111 -2.91 0.31 -12.31
CA ILE A 111 -4.04 1.08 -11.77
C ILE A 111 -4.39 2.27 -12.68
N ASN A 112 -3.39 3.02 -13.16
CA ASN A 112 -3.65 4.19 -14.01
C ASN A 112 -4.27 3.78 -15.34
N LYS A 113 -3.75 2.73 -15.99
CA LYS A 113 -4.33 2.19 -17.22
C LYS A 113 -5.74 1.64 -17.00
N SER A 114 -5.99 0.99 -15.86
CA SER A 114 -7.32 0.51 -15.50
C SER A 114 -8.33 1.67 -15.36
N LEU A 115 -7.91 2.77 -14.74
CA LEU A 115 -8.70 4.01 -14.58
C LEU A 115 -8.90 4.80 -15.88
N GLU A 116 -8.40 4.34 -17.02
CA GLU A 116 -8.72 4.92 -18.34
C GLU A 116 -10.05 4.41 -18.90
N PHE A 117 -10.47 3.19 -18.53
CA PHE A 117 -11.68 2.56 -19.09
C PHE A 117 -12.61 1.92 -18.06
N ALA A 118 -12.16 1.70 -16.82
CA ALA A 118 -12.97 1.13 -15.75
C ALA A 118 -13.53 2.21 -14.81
N ASP A 119 -14.76 1.99 -14.36
CA ASP A 119 -15.41 2.80 -13.33
C ASP A 119 -14.80 2.50 -11.96
N ILE A 120 -14.59 1.21 -11.70
CA ILE A 120 -14.12 0.66 -10.43
C ILE A 120 -12.89 -0.19 -10.68
N VAL A 121 -11.85 0.02 -9.86
CA VAL A 121 -10.57 -0.68 -9.93
C VAL A 121 -10.23 -1.24 -8.57
N CYS A 122 -10.35 -2.55 -8.44
CA CYS A 122 -10.06 -3.35 -7.25
C CYS A 122 -8.71 -4.03 -7.40
N MET A 123 -7.73 -3.69 -6.56
CA MET A 123 -6.38 -4.25 -6.69
C MET A 123 -5.78 -4.63 -5.33
N ILE A 124 -5.05 -5.75 -5.31
CA ILE A 124 -4.11 -6.07 -4.24
C ILE A 124 -2.82 -5.30 -4.51
N LEU A 125 -2.39 -4.46 -3.55
CA LEU A 125 -1.27 -3.54 -3.73
C LEU A 125 -0.34 -3.60 -2.51
N PRO A 126 0.98 -3.36 -2.64
CA PRO A 126 1.88 -3.25 -1.49
C PRO A 126 1.39 -2.21 -0.48
N ASN A 127 1.63 -2.43 0.81
CA ASN A 127 1.21 -1.50 1.89
C ASN A 127 1.71 -0.06 1.68
N THR A 128 2.77 0.14 0.90
CA THR A 128 3.26 1.47 0.51
C THR A 128 2.22 2.31 -0.25
N PHE A 129 1.21 1.70 -0.89
CA PHE A 129 0.09 2.40 -1.53
C PHE A 129 -0.85 3.11 -0.56
N ASN A 130 -0.71 2.87 0.75
CA ASN A 130 -1.38 3.67 1.77
C ASN A 130 -0.66 5.01 2.05
N ARG A 131 0.50 5.27 1.42
CA ARG A 131 1.27 6.50 1.59
C ARG A 131 0.94 7.54 0.53
N TYR A 132 0.82 8.80 0.94
CA TYR A 132 0.56 9.94 0.05
C TYR A 132 1.46 9.98 -1.18
N LEU A 133 2.78 9.81 -1.01
CA LEU A 133 3.73 9.90 -2.11
C LEU A 133 3.49 8.85 -3.21
N VAL A 134 2.92 7.70 -2.85
CA VAL A 134 2.53 6.67 -3.82
C VAL A 134 1.17 7.04 -4.43
N GLN A 135 0.19 7.42 -3.61
CA GLN A 135 -1.14 7.81 -4.08
C GLN A 135 -1.13 9.04 -5.00
N LYS A 136 -0.18 9.95 -4.84
CA LYS A 136 0.04 11.11 -5.72
C LYS A 136 0.34 10.70 -7.16
N ARG A 137 0.88 9.50 -7.39
CA ARG A 137 1.23 8.98 -8.72
C ARG A 137 0.05 8.30 -9.43
N ILE A 138 -1.07 8.12 -8.74
CA ILE A 138 -2.32 7.61 -9.31
C ILE A 138 -3.07 8.78 -9.95
N LYS A 139 -3.81 8.54 -11.03
CA LYS A 139 -4.59 9.53 -11.79
C LYS A 139 -5.33 10.49 -10.86
N GLU A 140 -5.14 11.79 -11.03
CA GLU A 140 -5.58 12.83 -10.08
C GLU A 140 -7.09 12.81 -9.80
N SER A 141 -7.90 12.52 -10.82
CA SER A 141 -9.36 12.42 -10.70
C SER A 141 -9.85 11.19 -9.93
N ALA A 142 -8.98 10.21 -9.67
CA ALA A 142 -9.38 8.99 -8.97
C ALA A 142 -9.67 9.26 -7.49
N LYS A 143 -10.59 8.47 -6.93
CA LYS A 143 -10.93 8.44 -5.51
C LYS A 143 -10.56 7.07 -4.95
N LEU A 144 -10.03 7.02 -3.72
CA LEU A 144 -9.79 5.78 -3.01
C LEU A 144 -10.96 5.60 -2.06
N ILE A 145 -11.87 4.68 -2.33
CA ILE A 145 -13.11 4.55 -1.53
C ILE A 145 -13.01 3.42 -0.50
N TYR A 146 -12.06 2.51 -0.67
CA TYR A 146 -11.83 1.40 0.24
C TYR A 146 -10.36 1.00 0.30
N SER A 147 -9.86 0.69 1.50
CA SER A 147 -8.53 0.11 1.72
C SER A 147 -8.58 -0.78 2.96
N GLU A 148 -8.13 -2.02 2.84
CA GLU A 148 -7.94 -2.93 3.98
C GLU A 148 -6.58 -3.64 3.89
N TYR A 149 -5.93 -3.85 5.03
CA TYR A 149 -4.72 -4.68 5.08
C TYR A 149 -5.10 -6.14 4.89
N LEU A 150 -4.34 -6.85 4.05
CA LEU A 150 -4.49 -8.29 3.90
C LEU A 150 -3.75 -9.02 5.04
N PRO A 151 -4.30 -10.14 5.53
CA PRO A 151 -3.66 -10.95 6.55
C PRO A 151 -2.36 -11.58 6.03
N GLU A 152 -1.56 -12.12 6.95
CA GLU A 152 -0.45 -13.00 6.58
C GLU A 152 -0.94 -14.19 5.74
N ASN A 153 -0.03 -14.82 4.99
CA ASN A 153 -0.32 -15.98 4.14
C ASN A 153 -1.36 -15.73 3.03
N SER A 154 -1.52 -14.47 2.63
CA SER A 154 -2.44 -14.09 1.54
C SER A 154 -1.97 -14.51 0.15
N PHE A 155 -0.75 -15.01 0.00
CA PHE A 155 -0.17 -15.40 -1.29
C PHE A 155 0.37 -16.82 -1.27
N ILE A 156 0.48 -17.42 -2.44
CA ILE A 156 1.05 -18.73 -2.70
C ILE A 156 2.24 -18.56 -3.65
N VAL A 157 3.40 -19.08 -3.24
CA VAL A 157 4.62 -19.11 -4.06
C VAL A 157 5.18 -20.53 -4.00
N LYS A 158 5.27 -21.20 -5.15
CA LYS A 158 5.70 -22.62 -5.24
C LYS A 158 4.94 -23.52 -4.25
N ASP A 159 3.62 -23.42 -4.28
CA ASP A 159 2.69 -24.21 -3.45
C ASP A 159 2.86 -24.05 -1.93
N ARG A 160 3.50 -22.96 -1.49
CA ARG A 160 3.63 -22.60 -0.08
C ARG A 160 3.04 -21.23 0.18
N GLU A 161 2.43 -21.09 1.35
CA GLU A 161 1.96 -19.80 1.84
C GLU A 161 3.14 -18.82 1.97
N TYR A 162 2.92 -17.60 1.53
CA TYR A 162 3.91 -16.55 1.52
C TYR A 162 3.29 -15.23 1.96
N SER A 163 3.97 -14.54 2.87
CA SER A 163 3.51 -13.27 3.43
C SER A 163 4.19 -12.11 2.74
N VAL A 164 3.40 -11.33 2.00
CA VAL A 164 3.78 -10.00 1.51
C VAL A 164 2.85 -8.98 2.17
N LYS A 165 3.42 -7.88 2.67
CA LYS A 165 2.66 -6.79 3.28
C LYS A 165 1.90 -6.04 2.21
N CYS A 166 0.63 -6.41 2.02
CA CYS A 166 -0.26 -5.89 1.01
C CYS A 166 -1.58 -5.41 1.62
N SER A 167 -2.21 -4.50 0.91
CA SER A 167 -3.56 -4.02 1.16
C SER A 167 -4.40 -4.21 -0.09
N PHE A 168 -5.66 -4.57 0.09
CA PHE A 168 -6.65 -4.52 -0.98
C PHE A 168 -7.26 -3.13 -1.03
N GLN A 169 -7.24 -2.50 -2.20
CA GLN A 169 -7.77 -1.15 -2.42
C GLN A 169 -8.81 -1.13 -3.54
N ILE A 170 -9.85 -0.30 -3.35
CA ILE A 170 -10.84 0.01 -4.37
C ILE A 170 -10.72 1.48 -4.74
N TRP A 171 -10.38 1.72 -6.00
CA TRP A 171 -10.27 3.03 -6.61
C TRP A 171 -11.42 3.23 -7.59
N THR A 172 -11.92 4.46 -7.69
CA THR A 172 -12.97 4.79 -8.65
C THR A 172 -12.62 6.04 -9.45
N ASN A 173 -13.18 6.12 -10.66
CA ASN A 173 -13.14 7.36 -11.42
C ASN A 173 -14.08 8.41 -10.78
N LYS A 174 -13.83 9.71 -11.03
CA LYS A 174 -14.55 10.82 -10.39
C LYS A 174 -16.08 10.78 -10.56
N ASN A 175 -16.54 10.14 -11.64
CA ASN A 175 -17.94 10.08 -12.04
C ASN A 175 -18.72 8.96 -11.34
N VAL A 176 -18.06 8.02 -10.66
CA VAL A 176 -18.74 6.96 -9.93
C VAL A 176 -19.41 7.54 -8.70
N GLN A 177 -20.73 7.44 -8.64
CA GLN A 177 -21.52 7.77 -7.47
C GLN A 177 -21.49 6.59 -6.50
N THR A 178 -21.10 6.86 -5.25
CA THR A 178 -21.10 5.89 -4.15
C THR A 178 -21.31 6.63 -2.85
N TRP A 179 -21.92 5.97 -1.87
CA TRP A 179 -22.08 6.48 -0.51
C TRP A 179 -20.76 6.45 0.29
N LEU A 180 -19.73 5.79 -0.23
CA LEU A 180 -18.42 5.69 0.40
C LEU A 180 -17.62 7.00 0.25
N SER A 181 -16.96 7.42 1.33
CA SER A 181 -16.11 8.61 1.34
C SER A 181 -14.78 8.41 0.60
N ASP A 182 -14.25 9.48 0.00
CA ASP A 182 -12.91 9.47 -0.59
C ASP A 182 -11.85 9.46 0.52
N LYS A 183 -11.23 8.30 0.74
CA LYS A 183 -10.13 8.05 1.67
C LYS A 183 -8.76 8.42 1.08
N ARG A 184 -8.71 8.93 -0.16
CA ARG A 184 -7.43 9.27 -0.81
C ARG A 184 -6.74 10.40 -0.05
N LEU A 185 -5.45 10.22 0.21
CA LEU A 185 -4.58 11.26 0.75
C LEU A 185 -4.33 12.29 -0.37
N ARG A 186 -4.89 13.50 -0.22
CA ARG A 186 -4.76 14.60 -1.20
C ARG A 186 -3.52 15.45 -0.98
N ASN A 187 -2.97 15.42 0.22
CA ASN A 187 -1.76 16.12 0.59
C ASN A 187 -0.88 15.19 1.44
N ASN A 188 0.38 15.56 1.56
CA ASN A 188 1.22 14.98 2.59
C ASN A 188 0.81 15.63 3.90
N ASN A 189 -0.31 15.19 4.51
CA ASN A 189 -0.77 15.59 5.85
C ASN A 189 0.21 15.09 6.94
N VAL A 190 1.51 15.31 6.74
CA VAL A 190 2.46 15.54 7.82
C VAL A 190 2.05 16.89 8.38
N GLN A 191 0.94 16.93 9.13
CA GLN A 191 0.65 18.07 9.98
C GLN A 191 1.89 18.21 10.87
N LYS A 192 2.64 19.29 10.68
CA LYS A 192 3.77 19.57 11.54
C LYS A 192 3.18 19.85 12.92
N ILE A 193 3.39 18.94 13.86
CA ILE A 193 3.05 19.18 15.26
C ILE A 193 3.87 20.40 15.68
N LYS A 194 3.20 21.49 16.08
CA LYS A 194 3.88 22.72 16.50
C LYS A 194 4.82 22.38 17.66
N GLY A 195 6.09 22.78 17.54
CA GLY A 195 7.13 22.45 18.52
C GLY A 195 7.76 21.06 18.37
N LEU A 196 7.47 20.32 17.30
CA LEU A 196 8.19 19.10 16.91
C LEU A 196 9.14 19.38 15.74
N GLU A 197 10.43 19.20 15.98
CA GLU A 197 11.46 19.21 14.96
C GLU A 197 11.98 17.79 14.74
N LEU A 198 12.09 17.38 13.47
CA LEU A 198 12.57 16.07 13.07
C LEU A 198 13.75 16.24 12.11
N PHE A 199 14.93 15.76 12.50
CA PHE A 199 16.09 15.70 11.61
C PHE A 199 16.29 14.27 11.10
N ILE A 200 16.64 14.11 9.82
CA ILE A 200 16.75 12.80 9.21
C ILE A 200 18.17 12.58 8.69
N HIS A 201 18.78 11.49 9.12
CA HIS A 201 19.99 10.96 8.51
C HIS A 201 19.65 9.72 7.70
N ASN A 202 19.76 9.80 6.37
CA ASN A 202 19.50 8.69 5.46
C ASN A 202 20.81 8.02 5.00
N ASN A 203 21.81 7.92 5.88
CA ASN A 203 23.15 7.41 5.53
C ASN A 203 23.79 8.21 4.39
N THR A 204 23.73 9.55 4.47
CA THR A 204 24.35 10.46 3.50
C THR A 204 25.31 11.42 4.20
N LYS A 205 26.34 11.90 3.50
CA LYS A 205 27.36 12.78 4.07
C LYS A 205 26.77 14.11 4.56
N GLU A 206 25.81 14.66 3.82
CA GLU A 206 25.18 15.96 4.07
C GLU A 206 24.36 15.95 5.38
N THR A 207 23.88 14.78 5.79
CA THR A 207 23.04 14.62 6.98
C THR A 207 23.83 14.18 8.21
N LEU A 208 25.15 13.99 8.10
CA LEU A 208 26.03 13.73 9.25
C LEU A 208 26.08 14.90 10.22
N LYS A 209 25.81 16.13 9.76
CA LYS A 209 25.73 17.30 10.62
C LYS A 209 24.79 17.11 11.82
N TYR A 210 23.71 16.34 11.66
CA TYR A 210 22.74 16.09 12.74
C TYR A 210 23.29 15.26 13.92
N PHE A 211 24.49 14.68 13.78
CA PHE A 211 25.16 13.97 14.87
C PHE A 211 25.70 14.94 15.93
N ASP A 212 25.84 16.22 15.59
CA ASP A 212 26.20 17.28 16.53
C ASP A 212 25.00 17.59 17.44
N LYS A 213 24.95 16.91 18.59
CA LYS A 213 23.86 17.08 19.57
C LYS A 213 23.87 18.47 20.19
N GLU A 214 25.04 19.07 20.40
CA GLU A 214 25.16 20.40 21.01
C GLU A 214 24.55 21.46 20.09
N PHE A 215 24.85 21.39 18.79
CA PHE A 215 24.29 22.33 17.81
C PHE A 215 22.79 22.09 17.57
N TYR A 216 22.37 20.84 17.36
CA TYR A 216 21.00 20.53 16.97
C TYR A 216 20.03 20.34 18.15
N ASN A 217 20.53 20.19 19.38
CA ASN A 217 19.79 20.07 20.62
C ASN A 217 18.58 19.11 20.56
N TRP A 218 18.78 17.92 19.99
CA TRP A 218 17.74 16.89 19.92
C TRP A 218 17.64 16.10 21.24
N ASN A 219 16.43 15.71 21.63
CA ASN A 219 16.18 14.95 22.86
C ASN A 219 16.81 13.55 22.76
N PHE A 220 16.44 12.78 21.73
CA PHE A 220 17.01 11.48 21.41
C PHE A 220 16.93 11.16 19.91
N ALA A 221 17.72 10.18 19.48
CA ALA A 221 17.70 9.61 18.14
C ALA A 221 17.21 8.16 18.16
N ILE A 222 16.54 7.73 17.09
CA ILE A 222 16.13 6.34 16.88
C ILE A 222 16.54 5.90 15.48
N VAL A 223 16.94 4.64 15.35
CA VAL A 223 17.14 4.00 14.05
C VAL A 223 15.87 4.10 13.19
N ARG A 224 16.02 4.48 11.92
CA ARG A 224 14.87 4.75 11.04
C ARG A 224 14.53 3.60 10.11
N GLN A 225 15.54 2.87 9.65
CA GLN A 225 15.38 1.77 8.70
C GLN A 225 16.50 0.73 8.84
N GLY A 226 16.14 -0.55 8.75
CA GLY A 226 17.05 -1.69 8.84
C GLY A 226 16.64 -2.68 9.94
N TYR A 227 17.36 -3.79 10.06
CA TYR A 227 17.12 -4.77 11.12
C TYR A 227 17.94 -4.40 12.36
N TYR A 228 17.40 -3.46 13.13
CA TYR A 228 18.01 -2.94 14.36
C TYR A 228 16.99 -3.00 15.49
N ASP A 229 17.45 -2.73 16.71
CA ASP A 229 16.61 -2.51 17.87
C ASP A 229 16.02 -1.09 17.83
N TYR A 230 14.71 -1.01 17.62
CA TYR A 230 13.95 0.24 17.58
C TYR A 230 13.53 0.74 18.97
N SER A 231 13.64 -0.09 20.01
CA SER A 231 13.35 0.32 21.39
C SER A 231 14.43 1.26 21.97
N LYS A 232 15.65 1.21 21.41
CA LYS A 232 16.79 2.01 21.85
C LYS A 232 16.65 3.47 21.43
N LYS A 233 16.33 4.33 22.40
CA LYS A 233 16.41 5.80 22.31
C LYS A 233 17.83 6.25 22.63
N ILE A 234 18.56 6.71 21.61
CA ILE A 234 19.96 7.12 21.74
C ILE A 234 19.99 8.58 22.20
N THR A 235 20.54 8.83 23.39
CA THR A 235 20.73 10.19 23.93
C THR A 235 22.17 10.65 23.80
N ASN A 236 23.14 9.75 23.87
CA ASN A 236 24.57 10.03 23.69
C ASN A 236 24.97 9.96 22.19
N PRO A 237 25.50 11.04 21.58
CA PRO A 237 25.91 11.04 20.18
C PRO A 237 27.01 10.02 19.85
N ASP A 238 27.85 9.60 20.81
CA ASP A 238 28.93 8.63 20.57
C ASP A 238 28.43 7.22 20.24
N GLU A 239 27.17 6.92 20.59
CA GLU A 239 26.53 5.65 20.26
C GLU A 239 26.07 5.59 18.80
N LEU A 240 26.01 6.73 18.10
CA LEU A 240 25.55 6.82 16.73
C LEU A 240 26.57 6.20 15.76
N LYS A 241 26.07 5.34 14.87
CA LYS A 241 26.85 4.73 13.78
C LYS A 241 26.56 5.39 12.45
N ARG A 242 27.60 5.94 11.79
CA ARG A 242 27.52 6.70 10.52
C ARG A 242 26.91 5.93 9.34
N ASN A 243 26.93 4.61 9.37
CA ASN A 243 26.39 3.74 8.33
C ASN A 243 24.93 3.30 8.56
N ARG A 244 24.23 3.93 9.51
CA ARG A 244 22.82 3.65 9.83
C ARG A 244 21.96 4.85 9.49
N GLN A 245 20.65 4.63 9.33
CA GLN A 245 19.70 5.72 9.17
C GLN A 245 19.08 6.07 10.53
N TYR A 246 18.94 7.35 10.84
CA TYR A 246 18.32 7.84 12.07
C TYR A 246 17.25 8.88 11.79
N ILE A 247 16.31 8.96 12.74
CA ILE A 247 15.49 10.14 12.97
C ILE A 247 15.88 10.71 14.34
N PHE A 248 16.16 12.02 14.37
CA PHE A 248 16.43 12.77 15.58
C PHE A 248 15.17 13.54 15.94
N ILE A 249 14.72 13.40 17.18
CA ILE A 249 13.50 14.03 17.68
C ILE A 249 13.90 15.17 18.60
N LYS A 250 13.38 16.37 18.31
CA LYS A 250 13.52 17.54 19.14
C LYS A 250 12.15 18.15 19.43
N THR A 251 11.88 18.37 20.71
CA THR A 251 10.76 19.17 21.20
C THR A 251 11.07 19.73 22.58
N GLU A 252 10.62 20.96 22.80
CA GLU A 252 10.65 21.63 24.11
C GLU A 252 9.35 21.40 24.89
N ASN A 253 8.34 20.77 24.27
CA ASN A 253 7.06 20.50 24.91
C ASN A 253 7.13 19.19 25.71
N PRO A 254 7.08 19.23 27.07
CA PRO A 254 7.23 18.03 27.89
C PRO A 254 6.11 17.01 27.69
N TYR A 255 4.88 17.46 27.42
CA TYR A 255 3.76 16.58 27.14
C TYR A 255 3.97 15.82 25.82
N LEU A 256 4.43 16.53 24.79
CA LEU A 256 4.74 15.91 23.50
C LEU A 256 5.91 14.94 23.61
N LEU A 257 6.97 15.29 24.35
CA LEU A 257 8.10 14.39 24.59
C LEU A 257 7.63 13.10 25.24
N LYS A 258 6.81 13.19 26.30
CA LYS A 258 6.24 12.03 26.99
C LYS A 258 5.38 11.16 26.06
N LEU A 259 4.56 11.77 25.20
CA LEU A 259 3.80 11.02 24.19
C LEU A 259 4.71 10.24 23.24
N ILE A 260 5.77 10.88 22.74
CA ILE A 260 6.70 10.23 21.80
C ILE A 260 7.48 9.12 22.51
N GLU A 261 7.82 9.30 23.78
CA GLU A 261 8.50 8.28 24.58
C GLU A 261 7.64 7.04 24.84
N GLU A 262 6.31 7.17 24.83
CA GLU A 262 5.36 6.05 24.97
C GLU A 262 5.16 5.24 23.68
N ILE A 263 5.71 5.70 22.54
CA ILE A 263 5.57 5.00 21.26
C ILE A 263 6.36 3.68 21.28
N ASP A 264 5.67 2.60 20.91
CA ASP A 264 6.31 1.33 20.53
C ASP A 264 6.90 1.45 19.12
N PHE A 265 8.18 1.82 19.05
CA PHE A 265 8.90 1.99 17.79
C PHE A 265 9.17 0.66 17.07
N GLU A 266 9.19 -0.48 17.77
CA GLU A 266 9.32 -1.80 17.15
C GLU A 266 8.06 -2.16 16.37
N ALA A 267 6.88 -1.97 16.98
CA ALA A 267 5.60 -2.13 16.31
C ALA A 267 5.47 -1.15 15.13
N LEU A 268 5.84 0.11 15.33
CA LEU A 268 5.77 1.14 14.29
C LEU A 268 6.65 0.80 13.08
N ALA A 269 7.89 0.35 13.32
CA ALA A 269 8.84 -0.03 12.27
C ALA A 269 8.42 -1.29 11.52
N SER A 270 7.65 -2.17 12.14
CA SER A 270 7.22 -3.44 11.58
C SER A 270 5.94 -3.33 10.73
N LYS A 271 5.33 -2.15 10.58
CA LYS A 271 4.01 -2.00 9.94
C LYS A 271 4.00 -2.15 8.42
N ASN A 272 5.00 -1.61 7.73
CA ASN A 272 4.85 -1.24 6.31
C ASN A 272 5.56 -2.15 5.31
N THR A 273 6.79 -2.56 5.62
CA THR A 273 7.66 -3.27 4.66
C THR A 273 8.35 -4.46 5.33
N VAL A 274 8.94 -5.35 4.54
CA VAL A 274 9.74 -6.49 5.04
C VAL A 274 10.96 -5.98 5.81
N VAL A 275 11.70 -5.04 5.22
CA VAL A 275 12.73 -4.28 5.95
C VAL A 275 12.02 -3.38 6.93
N LYS A 276 12.33 -3.51 8.22
CA LYS A 276 11.79 -2.65 9.28
C LYS A 276 12.13 -1.18 9.02
N GLY A 277 11.19 -0.32 9.36
CA GLY A 277 11.36 1.13 9.33
C GLY A 277 10.05 1.90 9.24
N PHE A 278 10.12 3.18 9.56
CA PHE A 278 8.96 4.07 9.59
C PHE A 278 9.28 5.44 8.97
N SER A 279 8.24 6.12 8.52
CA SER A 279 8.32 7.48 7.96
C SER A 279 7.91 8.53 9.00
N ASN A 280 8.17 9.80 8.71
CA ASN A 280 7.69 10.89 9.56
C ASN A 280 6.16 10.89 9.68
N THR A 281 5.46 10.50 8.62
CA THR A 281 4.00 10.36 8.63
C THR A 281 3.55 9.25 9.58
N ASP A 282 4.27 8.11 9.60
CA ASP A 282 3.97 7.02 10.53
C ASP A 282 4.15 7.48 11.99
N LEU A 283 5.28 8.16 12.29
CA LEU A 283 5.56 8.72 13.62
C LEU A 283 4.49 9.73 14.05
N ILE A 284 4.20 10.73 13.22
CA ILE A 284 3.21 11.76 13.53
C ILE A 284 1.81 11.15 13.70
N GLY A 285 1.44 10.18 12.87
CA GLY A 285 0.17 9.46 13.01
C GLY A 285 0.05 8.73 14.35
N GLU A 286 1.12 8.09 14.82
CA GLU A 286 1.12 7.42 16.12
C GLU A 286 1.06 8.42 17.29
N ILE A 287 1.73 9.57 17.19
CA ILE A 287 1.62 10.64 18.18
C ILE A 287 0.17 11.12 18.31
N TYR A 288 -0.51 11.40 17.20
CA TYR A 288 -1.92 11.81 17.22
C TYR A 288 -2.82 10.72 17.80
N LYS A 289 -2.59 9.45 17.43
CA LYS A 289 -3.35 8.32 17.98
C LYS A 289 -3.19 8.23 19.50
N LEU A 290 -1.98 8.35 20.02
CA LEU A 290 -1.73 8.36 21.47
C LEU A 290 -2.38 9.56 22.15
N HIS A 291 -2.29 10.75 21.55
CA HIS A 291 -2.94 11.96 22.06
C HIS A 291 -4.46 11.81 22.16
N ILE A 292 -5.11 11.36 21.09
CA ILE A 292 -6.56 11.10 21.05
C ILE A 292 -6.93 10.05 22.08
N ASN A 293 -6.19 8.94 22.16
CA ASN A 293 -6.45 7.89 23.15
C ASN A 293 -6.32 8.40 24.59
N LYS A 294 -5.44 9.38 24.87
CA LYS A 294 -5.37 10.00 26.20
C LYS A 294 -6.54 10.93 26.46
N ILE A 295 -7.00 11.69 25.47
CA ILE A 295 -8.18 12.56 25.61
C ILE A 295 -9.44 11.73 25.86
N LEU A 296 -9.65 10.64 25.10
CA LEU A 296 -10.83 9.79 25.19
C LEU A 296 -10.85 8.84 26.40
N LYS A 297 -9.76 8.76 27.17
CA LYS A 297 -9.67 7.97 28.42
C LYS A 297 -10.14 8.75 29.65
N PHE A 298 -10.55 10.00 29.49
CA PHE A 298 -11.29 10.81 30.46
C PHE A 298 -12.74 10.95 30.00
#